data_AF-A0A7Y2MGX5-F1
#
_entry.id   AF-A0A7Y2MGX5-F1
#
_cell.length_a   1.000
_cell.length_b   1.000
_cell.length_c   1.000
_cell.angle_alpha   90.00
_cell.angle_beta   90.00
_cell.angle_gamma   90.00
#
_symmetry.space_group_name_H-M   'P 1'
#
loop_
_entity.id
_entity.type
_entity.pdbx_description
1 polymer ?
#
loop_
_entity_poly.entity_id
_entity_poly.type
_entity_poly.pdbx_seq_one_letter_code
_entity_poly.pdbx_strand_id
1 'polypeptide(L)'
;VVYNSLYGATSGHPTLGSDSETADPNDRRRFNIAKFGAYRLNTAASLMPSWDKSIPVDAKESWRDPAVVEAYQKEALASDSTSGDRKPAAFRSPSGAMEDSFYLASGRQLWDAASITARVLVIRSENDFWSRPDDVTTLEGHLVNAARVRSVTIRGATHYVHLDRSERGRLQLITEVVRLLSESDNTASR
;
A
#
# COMPACT_ATOMS: atom_id res chain seq x y z
N VAL A 1 -2.72 9.51 8.04
CA VAL A 1 -2.30 9.43 6.63
C VAL A 1 -2.81 8.12 6.07
N VAL A 2 -3.47 8.14 4.92
CA VAL A 2 -3.86 6.94 4.17
C VAL A 2 -3.03 6.93 2.89
N TYR A 3 -2.25 5.89 2.66
CA TYR A 3 -1.25 5.84 1.59
C TYR A 3 -1.52 4.64 0.67
N ASN A 4 -1.72 4.90 -0.62
CA ASN A 4 -1.95 3.87 -1.67
C ASN A 4 -2.96 2.80 -1.24
N SER A 5 -4.07 3.23 -0.64
CA SER A 5 -5.08 2.32 -0.08
C SER A 5 -6.17 2.02 -1.10
N LEU A 6 -6.57 0.75 -1.17
CA LEU A 6 -7.90 0.38 -1.67
C LEU A 6 -8.95 0.88 -0.69
N TYR A 7 -10.12 1.29 -1.19
CA TYR A 7 -11.24 1.72 -0.36
C TYR A 7 -12.58 1.61 -1.08
N GLY A 8 -13.64 1.44 -0.29
CA GLY A 8 -15.01 1.41 -0.79
C GLY A 8 -15.42 0.08 -1.40
N ALA A 9 -16.56 0.11 -2.08
CA ALA A 9 -17.22 -1.06 -2.66
C ALA A 9 -17.00 -1.16 -4.19
N THR A 10 -15.80 -0.82 -4.66
CA THR A 10 -15.48 -0.84 -6.09
C THR A 10 -14.85 -2.17 -6.49
N SER A 11 -15.51 -2.93 -7.36
CA SER A 11 -15.01 -4.20 -7.92
C SER A 11 -14.17 -3.98 -9.20
N GLY A 12 -13.69 -5.06 -9.82
CA GLY A 12 -13.01 -5.00 -11.13
C GLY A 12 -11.55 -4.55 -11.08
N HIS A 13 -10.84 -4.81 -9.97
CA HIS A 13 -9.42 -4.52 -9.90
C HIS A 13 -8.62 -5.39 -10.91
N PRO A 14 -7.65 -4.85 -11.67
CA PRO A 14 -6.98 -5.61 -12.74
C PRO A 14 -6.18 -6.82 -12.27
N THR A 15 -5.72 -6.82 -11.02
CA THR A 15 -4.79 -7.84 -10.48
C THR A 15 -5.22 -8.40 -9.12
N LEU A 16 -6.32 -7.93 -8.54
CA LEU A 16 -6.78 -8.29 -7.18
C LEU A 16 -8.27 -8.62 -7.20
N GLY A 17 -8.74 -9.28 -6.15
CA GLY A 17 -10.16 -9.64 -6.00
C GLY A 17 -10.52 -10.95 -6.69
N SER A 18 -11.82 -11.15 -6.94
CA SER A 18 -12.38 -12.42 -7.41
C SER A 18 -11.75 -12.97 -8.68
N ASP A 19 -11.14 -12.12 -9.51
CA ASP A 19 -10.52 -12.54 -10.76
C ASP A 19 -9.02 -12.83 -10.73
N SER A 20 -8.39 -12.62 -9.59
CA SER A 20 -6.95 -12.80 -9.42
C SER A 20 -6.58 -14.22 -8.96
N GLU A 21 -5.28 -14.46 -8.84
CA GLU A 21 -4.73 -15.67 -8.21
C GLU A 21 -4.95 -15.75 -6.69
N THR A 22 -5.48 -14.69 -6.07
CA THR A 22 -5.79 -14.64 -4.64
C THR A 22 -7.18 -15.18 -4.31
N ALA A 23 -8.02 -15.38 -5.33
CA ALA A 23 -9.32 -16.02 -5.22
C ALA A 23 -9.19 -17.54 -4.96
N ASP A 24 -10.08 -18.08 -4.12
CA ASP A 24 -10.21 -19.53 -3.93
C ASP A 24 -10.72 -20.18 -5.24
N PRO A 25 -10.07 -21.24 -5.73
CA PRO A 25 -10.44 -21.87 -7.00
C PRO A 25 -11.83 -22.55 -6.95
N ASN A 26 -12.33 -22.89 -5.76
CA ASN A 26 -13.63 -23.53 -5.57
C ASN A 26 -14.75 -22.52 -5.27
N ASP A 27 -14.41 -21.34 -4.71
CA ASP A 27 -15.35 -20.22 -4.54
C ASP A 27 -14.62 -18.88 -4.73
N ARG A 28 -14.69 -18.34 -5.95
CA ARG A 28 -13.99 -17.09 -6.33
C ARG A 28 -14.40 -15.86 -5.51
N ARG A 29 -15.45 -15.93 -4.69
CA ARG A 29 -15.85 -14.85 -3.77
C ARG A 29 -15.07 -14.87 -2.45
N ARG A 30 -14.21 -15.87 -2.25
CA ARG A 30 -13.42 -16.06 -1.03
C ARG A 30 -11.93 -15.94 -1.33
N PHE A 31 -11.19 -15.43 -0.35
CA PHE A 31 -9.74 -15.46 -0.39
C PHE A 31 -9.23 -16.90 -0.26
N ASN A 32 -8.18 -17.24 -1.01
CA ASN A 32 -7.59 -18.57 -1.06
C ASN A 32 -6.73 -18.88 0.18
N ILE A 33 -7.39 -19.06 1.32
CA ILE A 33 -6.73 -19.37 2.60
C ILE A 33 -5.90 -20.66 2.49
N ALA A 34 -6.34 -21.65 1.71
CA ALA A 34 -5.61 -22.90 1.51
C ALA A 34 -4.23 -22.68 0.86
N LYS A 35 -4.11 -21.75 -0.09
CA LYS A 35 -2.83 -21.39 -0.73
C LYS A 35 -1.98 -20.45 0.14
N PHE A 36 -2.60 -19.44 0.76
CA PHE A 36 -1.85 -18.34 1.39
C PHE A 36 -1.65 -18.48 2.90
N GLY A 37 -2.44 -19.30 3.58
CA GLY A 37 -2.38 -19.51 5.04
C GLY A 37 -2.47 -18.21 5.85
N ALA A 38 -2.07 -18.27 7.12
CA ALA A 38 -1.97 -17.08 7.98
C ALA A 38 -0.75 -16.21 7.64
N TYR A 39 0.32 -16.84 7.15
CA TYR A 39 1.57 -16.18 6.75
C TYR A 39 2.06 -16.75 5.43
N ARG A 40 2.63 -15.86 4.62
CA ARG A 40 3.44 -16.18 3.44
C ARG A 40 4.91 -16.09 3.81
N LEU A 41 5.73 -16.98 3.25
CA LEU A 41 7.18 -16.93 3.42
C LEU A 41 7.80 -16.16 2.27
N ASN A 42 8.43 -15.03 2.59
CA ASN A 42 9.03 -14.14 1.60
C ASN A 42 10.54 -14.08 1.82
N THR A 43 11.32 -14.32 0.76
CA THR A 43 12.78 -14.16 0.78
C THR A 43 13.14 -12.69 0.55
N ALA A 44 14.39 -12.31 0.85
CA ALA A 44 14.92 -11.01 0.44
C ALA A 44 14.72 -10.74 -1.06
N ALA A 45 15.02 -11.72 -1.91
CA ALA A 45 14.87 -11.59 -3.36
C ALA A 45 13.40 -11.39 -3.79
N SER A 46 12.44 -11.99 -3.09
CA SER A 46 11.01 -11.89 -3.43
C SER A 46 10.41 -10.47 -3.30
N LEU A 47 11.10 -9.56 -2.63
CA LEU A 47 10.67 -8.16 -2.48
C LEU A 47 10.85 -7.32 -3.76
N MET A 48 11.73 -7.75 -4.66
CA MET A 48 12.17 -6.94 -5.81
C MET A 48 11.22 -6.97 -7.02
N PRO A 49 10.66 -8.11 -7.43
CA PRO A 49 9.93 -8.21 -8.71
C PRO A 49 8.76 -7.23 -8.86
N SER A 50 7.96 -7.02 -7.80
CA SER A 50 6.84 -6.07 -7.84
C SER A 50 7.31 -4.62 -7.88
N TRP A 51 8.40 -4.28 -7.18
CA TRP A 51 9.01 -2.96 -7.26
C TRP A 51 9.63 -2.72 -8.64
N ASP A 52 10.35 -3.70 -9.20
CA ASP A 52 10.93 -3.65 -10.55
C ASP A 52 9.87 -3.36 -11.61
N LYS A 53 8.76 -4.09 -11.55
CA LYS A 53 7.63 -3.95 -12.48
C LYS A 53 6.96 -2.58 -12.39
N SER A 54 7.01 -1.94 -11.22
CA SER A 54 6.41 -0.60 -11.02
C SER A 54 7.28 0.55 -11.53
N ILE A 55 8.58 0.33 -11.74
CA ILE A 55 9.52 1.34 -12.23
C ILE A 55 9.48 1.39 -13.76
N PRO A 56 9.13 2.53 -14.40
CA PRO A 56 8.88 2.63 -15.83
C PRO A 56 10.14 2.82 -16.69
N VAL A 57 11.32 2.54 -16.14
CA VAL A 57 12.61 2.66 -16.84
C VAL A 57 13.43 1.38 -16.67
N ASP A 58 14.32 1.08 -17.61
CA ASP A 58 15.14 -0.14 -17.56
C ASP A 58 16.19 -0.10 -16.45
N ALA A 59 16.92 1.01 -16.35
CA ALA A 59 17.94 1.26 -15.34
C ALA A 59 17.31 1.53 -13.95
N LYS A 60 16.94 0.46 -13.22
CA LYS A 60 16.20 0.55 -11.94
C LYS A 60 16.94 1.34 -10.86
N GLU A 61 18.28 1.28 -10.85
CA GLU A 61 19.17 2.01 -9.94
C GLU A 61 19.13 3.54 -10.11
N SER A 62 18.69 4.01 -11.29
CA SER A 62 18.40 5.43 -11.52
C SER A 62 17.09 5.89 -10.86
N TRP A 63 16.28 4.94 -10.39
CA TRP A 63 15.00 5.19 -9.73
C TRP A 63 15.05 4.90 -8.23
N ARG A 64 15.68 3.79 -7.83
CA ARG A 64 15.87 3.41 -6.43
C ARG A 64 17.35 3.29 -6.09
N ASP A 65 17.70 3.67 -4.87
CA ASP A 65 19.08 3.58 -4.41
C ASP A 65 19.47 2.13 -4.08
N PRO A 66 20.57 1.57 -4.62
CA PRO A 66 21.04 0.23 -4.26
C PRO A 66 21.22 0.03 -2.76
N ALA A 67 21.65 1.07 -2.02
CA ALA A 67 21.78 0.99 -0.56
C ALA A 67 20.42 0.85 0.14
N VAL A 68 19.36 1.44 -0.41
CA VAL A 68 17.99 1.26 0.12
C VAL A 68 17.49 -0.14 -0.18
N VAL A 69 17.84 -0.72 -1.33
CA VAL A 69 17.50 -2.12 -1.65
C VAL A 69 18.14 -3.07 -0.65
N GLU A 70 19.44 -2.93 -0.40
CA GLU A 70 20.17 -3.74 0.57
C GLU A 70 19.56 -3.62 1.98
N ALA A 71 19.32 -2.37 2.43
CA ALA A 71 18.70 -2.12 3.72
C ALA A 71 17.29 -2.73 3.79
N TYR A 72 16.45 -2.55 2.76
CA TYR A 72 15.09 -3.07 2.76
C TYR A 72 15.08 -4.60 2.86
N GLN A 73 15.92 -5.29 2.09
CA GLN A 73 16.03 -6.74 2.14
C GLN A 73 16.54 -7.26 3.48
N LYS A 74 17.59 -6.62 4.02
CA LYS A 74 18.18 -6.98 5.31
C LYS A 74 17.17 -6.79 6.45
N GLU A 75 16.56 -5.62 6.53
CA GLU A 75 15.64 -5.29 7.62
C GLU A 75 14.32 -6.08 7.51
N ALA A 76 13.86 -6.41 6.30
CA ALA A 76 12.72 -7.32 6.12
C ALA A 76 13.00 -8.72 6.69
N LEU A 77 14.19 -9.28 6.45
CA LEU A 77 14.57 -10.56 7.06
C LEU A 77 14.72 -10.45 8.58
N ALA A 78 15.30 -9.35 9.07
CA ALA A 78 15.47 -9.10 10.51
C ALA A 78 14.14 -8.90 11.26
N SER A 79 13.07 -8.55 10.56
CA SER A 79 11.73 -8.37 11.16
C SER A 79 11.11 -9.67 11.73
N ASP A 80 11.63 -10.83 11.33
CA ASP A 80 11.22 -12.14 11.85
C ASP A 80 12.46 -12.88 12.37
N SER A 81 12.51 -13.10 13.68
CA SER A 81 13.63 -13.78 14.35
C SER A 81 13.86 -15.21 13.86
N THR A 82 12.85 -15.84 13.23
CA THR A 82 12.94 -17.20 12.67
C THR A 82 13.40 -17.23 11.21
N SER A 83 13.67 -16.07 10.59
CA SER A 83 14.00 -15.99 9.16
C SER A 83 15.20 -16.85 8.76
N GLY A 84 16.21 -16.93 9.64
CA GLY A 84 17.44 -17.71 9.44
C GLY A 84 17.26 -19.23 9.56
N ASP A 85 16.14 -19.69 10.11
CA ASP A 85 15.86 -21.13 10.29
C ASP A 85 15.45 -21.81 8.97
N ARG A 86 15.24 -21.02 7.91
CA ARG A 86 14.75 -21.46 6.60
C ARG A 86 15.87 -21.36 5.55
N LYS A 87 15.79 -22.20 4.52
CA LYS A 87 16.70 -22.18 3.36
C LYS A 87 15.91 -22.14 2.05
N PRO A 88 15.96 -21.04 1.27
CA PRO A 88 16.61 -19.76 1.59
C PRO A 88 15.97 -19.07 2.80
N ALA A 89 16.70 -18.13 3.42
CA ALA A 89 16.18 -17.33 4.53
C ALA A 89 14.92 -16.56 4.09
N ALA A 90 13.88 -16.59 4.92
CA ALA A 90 12.59 -16.01 4.59
C ALA A 90 11.82 -15.57 5.83
N PHE A 91 11.27 -14.36 5.79
CA PHE A 91 10.45 -13.81 6.85
C PHE A 91 8.97 -14.15 6.63
N ARG A 92 8.20 -14.21 7.73
CA ARG A 92 6.75 -14.37 7.68
C ARG A 92 6.06 -13.04 7.39
N SER A 93 5.46 -12.92 6.22
CA SER A 93 4.56 -11.82 5.86
C SER A 93 3.11 -12.23 6.16
N PRO A 94 2.37 -11.50 7.02
CA PRO A 94 0.97 -11.82 7.30
C PRO A 94 0.10 -11.79 6.03
N SER A 95 -0.80 -12.76 5.90
CA SER A 95 -1.73 -12.85 4.76
C SER A 95 -2.93 -11.91 4.88
N GLY A 96 -3.20 -11.37 6.08
CA GLY A 96 -4.37 -10.51 6.33
C GLY A 96 -4.47 -9.31 5.38
N ALA A 97 -3.35 -8.62 5.10
CA ALA A 97 -3.34 -7.51 4.14
C ALA A 97 -3.70 -7.93 2.71
N MET A 98 -3.38 -9.18 2.31
CA MET A 98 -3.78 -9.73 1.02
C MET A 98 -5.25 -10.09 0.98
N GLU A 99 -5.78 -10.63 2.08
CA GLU A 99 -7.19 -10.95 2.23
C GLU A 99 -8.05 -9.67 2.22
N ASP A 100 -7.63 -8.64 2.96
CA ASP A 100 -8.30 -7.34 2.96
C ASP A 100 -8.31 -6.72 1.56
N SER A 101 -7.15 -6.76 0.88
CA SER A 101 -7.02 -6.29 -0.49
C SER A 101 -7.91 -7.07 -1.45
N PHE A 102 -8.04 -8.39 -1.28
CA PHE A 102 -8.95 -9.22 -2.06
C PHE A 102 -10.41 -8.78 -1.88
N TYR A 103 -10.87 -8.58 -0.64
CA TYR A 103 -12.27 -8.19 -0.41
C TYR A 103 -12.56 -6.75 -0.88
N LEU A 104 -11.68 -5.79 -0.60
CA LEU A 104 -11.82 -4.41 -1.09
C LEU A 104 -11.84 -4.36 -2.62
N ALA A 105 -10.94 -5.08 -3.28
CA ALA A 105 -10.89 -5.20 -4.74
C ALA A 105 -12.09 -5.94 -5.35
N SER A 106 -12.80 -6.73 -4.54
CA SER A 106 -14.03 -7.44 -4.92
C SER A 106 -15.30 -6.63 -4.64
N GLY A 107 -15.16 -5.36 -4.23
CA GLY A 107 -16.28 -4.48 -3.95
C GLY A 107 -16.88 -4.63 -2.55
N ARG A 108 -16.14 -5.20 -1.59
CA ARG A 108 -16.55 -5.28 -0.19
C ARG A 108 -15.79 -4.26 0.65
N GLN A 109 -16.48 -3.19 1.04
CA GLN A 109 -15.95 -2.24 2.02
C GLN A 109 -15.76 -2.92 3.38
N LEU A 110 -14.58 -2.75 3.97
CA LEU A 110 -14.21 -3.40 5.24
C LEU A 110 -14.33 -2.49 6.47
N TRP A 111 -14.40 -1.18 6.26
CA TRP A 111 -14.48 -0.18 7.33
C TRP A 111 -15.19 1.09 6.84
N ASP A 112 -15.79 1.83 7.77
CA ASP A 112 -16.51 3.07 7.47
C ASP A 112 -15.62 4.30 7.74
N ALA A 113 -15.37 5.11 6.71
CA ALA A 113 -14.54 6.30 6.83
C ALA A 113 -15.24 7.44 7.56
N ALA A 114 -16.57 7.40 7.70
CA ALA A 114 -17.31 8.35 8.52
C ALA A 114 -16.95 8.23 10.01
N SER A 115 -16.33 7.12 10.44
CA SER A 115 -15.83 6.98 11.81
C SER A 115 -14.58 7.82 12.12
N ILE A 116 -13.90 8.35 11.11
CA ILE A 116 -12.66 9.13 11.28
C ILE A 116 -13.01 10.60 11.51
N THR A 117 -12.62 11.13 12.67
CA THR A 117 -12.80 12.55 13.03
C THR A 117 -11.52 13.37 12.95
N ALA A 118 -10.36 12.73 12.80
CA ALA A 118 -9.05 13.39 12.73
C ALA A 118 -8.83 14.11 11.38
N ARG A 119 -7.73 14.88 11.29
CA ARG A 119 -7.23 15.39 10.00
C ARG A 119 -6.67 14.24 9.17
N VAL A 120 -7.10 14.14 7.91
CA VAL A 120 -6.75 13.05 7.00
C VAL A 120 -6.02 13.59 5.78
N LEU A 121 -4.83 13.07 5.55
CA LEU A 121 -4.11 13.16 4.28
C LEU A 121 -4.25 11.81 3.57
N VAL A 122 -4.86 11.82 2.38
CA VAL A 122 -4.90 10.68 1.45
C VAL A 122 -3.82 10.89 0.40
N ILE A 123 -2.89 9.96 0.26
CA ILE A 123 -1.82 10.02 -0.73
C ILE A 123 -1.97 8.84 -1.67
N ARG A 124 -1.97 9.14 -2.97
CA ARG A 124 -1.87 8.14 -4.03
C ARG A 124 -0.64 8.40 -4.90
N SER A 125 0.06 7.35 -5.32
CA SER A 125 1.06 7.42 -6.38
C SER A 125 0.39 7.28 -7.75
N GLU A 126 0.75 8.12 -8.75
CA GLU A 126 0.12 8.10 -10.08
C GLU A 126 0.18 6.70 -10.72
N ASN A 127 1.36 6.06 -10.67
CA ASN A 127 1.62 4.73 -11.23
C ASN A 127 1.41 3.60 -10.21
N ASP A 128 0.59 3.82 -9.18
CA ASP A 128 0.24 2.75 -8.26
C ASP A 128 -0.56 1.64 -8.96
N PHE A 129 -0.12 0.39 -8.80
CA PHE A 129 -0.80 -0.80 -9.31
C PHE A 129 -1.73 -1.45 -8.28
N TRP A 130 -1.76 -0.92 -7.04
CA TRP A 130 -2.55 -1.45 -5.93
C TRP A 130 -3.82 -0.64 -5.65
N SER A 131 -3.72 0.68 -5.57
CA SER A 131 -4.86 1.59 -5.41
C SER A 131 -5.24 2.29 -6.70
N ARG A 132 -6.53 2.54 -6.86
CA ARG A 132 -7.15 3.19 -8.02
C ARG A 132 -7.48 4.65 -7.70
N PRO A 133 -7.59 5.51 -8.72
CA PRO A 133 -8.12 6.87 -8.53
C PRO A 133 -9.49 6.88 -7.83
N ASP A 134 -10.38 5.96 -8.21
CA ASP A 134 -11.72 5.84 -7.62
C ASP A 134 -11.69 5.55 -6.13
N ASP A 135 -10.71 4.78 -5.63
CA ASP A 135 -10.57 4.51 -4.19
C ASP A 135 -10.34 5.82 -3.42
N VAL A 136 -9.56 6.75 -3.99
CA VAL A 136 -9.32 8.08 -3.40
C VAL A 136 -10.60 8.90 -3.40
N THR A 137 -11.28 8.99 -4.55
CA THR A 137 -12.52 9.77 -4.69
C THR A 137 -13.61 9.26 -3.74
N THR A 138 -13.79 7.94 -3.64
CA THR A 138 -14.75 7.34 -2.71
C THR A 138 -14.35 7.59 -1.26
N LEU A 139 -13.06 7.46 -0.92
CA LEU A 139 -12.59 7.72 0.44
C LEU A 139 -12.82 9.17 0.86
N GLU A 140 -12.50 10.13 0.00
CA GLU A 140 -12.76 11.55 0.28
C GLU A 140 -14.25 11.83 0.51
N GLY A 141 -15.13 11.25 -0.31
CA GLY A 141 -16.57 11.40 -0.16
C GLY A 141 -17.12 10.80 1.14
N HIS A 142 -16.50 9.74 1.66
CA HIS A 142 -16.95 9.05 2.88
C HIS A 142 -16.33 9.62 4.16
N LEU A 143 -15.28 10.42 4.09
CA LEU A 143 -14.62 11.09 5.23
C LEU A 143 -15.44 12.30 5.75
N VAL A 144 -16.77 12.14 5.88
CA VAL A 144 -17.72 13.21 6.17
C VAL A 144 -17.56 13.85 7.55
N ASN A 145 -16.98 13.12 8.50
CA ASN A 145 -16.77 13.59 9.87
C ASN A 145 -15.31 14.00 10.15
N ALA A 146 -14.42 13.89 9.17
CA ALA A 146 -13.01 14.24 9.35
C ALA A 146 -12.84 15.75 9.56
N ALA A 147 -12.03 16.14 10.53
CA ALA A 147 -11.75 17.56 10.81
C ALA A 147 -11.22 18.32 9.59
N ARG A 148 -10.48 17.63 8.72
CA ARG A 148 -10.05 18.11 7.41
C ARG A 148 -9.65 16.93 6.54
N VAL A 149 -9.97 17.00 5.25
CA VAL A 149 -9.50 16.03 4.26
C VAL A 149 -8.65 16.74 3.22
N ARG A 150 -7.52 16.12 2.87
CA ARG A 150 -6.70 16.52 1.73
C ARG A 150 -6.24 15.29 0.99
N SER A 151 -6.47 15.23 -0.32
CA SER A 151 -5.84 14.26 -1.20
C SER A 151 -4.65 14.86 -1.95
N VAL A 152 -3.65 14.02 -2.21
CA VAL A 152 -2.53 14.32 -3.10
C VAL A 152 -2.24 13.11 -3.96
N THR A 153 -2.21 13.29 -5.28
CA THR A 153 -1.62 12.30 -6.19
C THR A 153 -0.21 12.74 -6.58
N ILE A 154 0.79 11.91 -6.27
CA ILE A 154 2.20 12.16 -6.59
C ILE A 154 2.46 11.68 -8.03
N ARG A 155 2.75 12.62 -8.93
CA ARG A 155 2.98 12.34 -10.36
C ARG A 155 4.21 11.47 -10.58
N GLY A 156 4.11 10.49 -11.48
CA GLY A 156 5.16 9.55 -11.86
C GLY A 156 5.59 8.55 -10.78
N ALA A 157 5.14 8.72 -9.54
CA ALA A 157 5.54 7.90 -8.40
C ALA A 157 5.00 6.47 -8.49
N THR A 158 5.73 5.52 -7.89
CA THR A 158 5.35 4.09 -7.83
C THR A 158 4.61 3.76 -6.52
N HIS A 159 4.08 2.54 -6.40
CA HIS A 159 3.57 2.01 -5.13
C HIS A 159 4.62 2.08 -3.99
N TYR A 160 5.91 2.12 -4.34
CA TYR A 160 7.05 2.13 -3.45
C TYR A 160 7.67 3.53 -3.30
N VAL A 161 6.93 4.61 -3.56
CA VAL A 161 7.46 5.98 -3.50
C VAL A 161 8.13 6.33 -2.17
N HIS A 162 7.75 5.68 -1.07
CA HIS A 162 8.42 5.83 0.24
C HIS A 162 9.85 5.27 0.28
N LEU A 163 10.23 4.37 -0.63
CA LEU A 163 11.56 3.78 -0.78
C LEU A 163 12.32 4.35 -1.99
N ASP A 164 11.62 4.90 -2.98
CA ASP A 164 12.21 5.48 -4.20
C ASP A 164 13.17 6.65 -3.88
N ARG A 165 13.97 7.07 -4.86
CA ARG A 165 14.84 8.25 -4.71
C ARG A 165 14.02 9.52 -4.44
N SER A 166 14.68 10.52 -3.85
CA SER A 166 14.08 11.79 -3.42
C SER A 166 13.27 12.46 -4.53
N GLU A 167 13.90 12.60 -5.69
CA GLU A 167 13.39 13.20 -6.92
C GLU A 167 12.35 12.35 -7.66
N ARG A 168 12.17 11.08 -7.27
CA ARG A 168 11.16 10.16 -7.82
C ARG A 168 9.84 10.17 -7.02
N GLY A 169 9.60 11.26 -6.30
CA GLY A 169 8.37 11.51 -5.54
C GLY A 169 8.51 11.35 -4.03
N ARG A 170 9.58 10.72 -3.53
CA ARG A 170 9.76 10.52 -2.08
C ARG A 170 9.85 11.84 -1.32
N LEU A 171 10.50 12.86 -1.88
CA LEU A 171 10.55 14.18 -1.26
C LEU A 171 9.16 14.81 -1.12
N GLN A 172 8.32 14.66 -2.16
CA GLN A 172 6.94 15.14 -2.11
C GLN A 172 6.14 14.38 -1.05
N LEU A 173 6.22 13.04 -1.02
CA LEU A 173 5.59 12.21 0.02
C LEU A 173 5.92 12.73 1.43
N ILE A 174 7.21 12.88 1.73
CA ILE A 174 7.68 13.34 3.05
C ILE A 174 7.18 14.76 3.33
N THR A 175 7.26 15.67 2.35
CA THR A 175 6.82 17.06 2.48
C THR A 175 5.33 17.14 2.83
N GLU A 176 4.50 16.31 2.20
CA GLU A 176 3.06 16.32 2.47
C GLU A 176 2.73 15.75 3.85
N VAL A 177 3.44 14.70 4.28
CA VAL A 177 3.29 14.16 5.65
C VAL A 177 3.74 15.19 6.69
N VAL A 178 4.91 15.81 6.49
CA VAL A 178 5.42 16.85 7.40
C VAL A 178 4.45 18.03 7.47
N ARG A 179 3.89 18.45 6.34
CA ARG A 179 2.89 19.53 6.31
C ARG A 179 1.65 19.18 7.14
N LEU A 180 1.10 17.97 6.97
CA LEU A 180 -0.04 17.52 7.80
C LEU A 180 0.30 17.60 9.30
N LEU A 181 1.48 17.11 9.69
CA LEU A 181 1.91 17.09 11.09
C LEU A 181 2.23 18.48 11.65
N SER A 182 2.66 19.42 10.81
CA SER A 182 3.05 20.78 11.22
C SER A 182 1.88 21.75 11.27
N GLU A 183 0.76 21.43 10.65
CA GLU A 183 -0.46 22.22 10.77
C GLU A 183 -0.94 22.15 12.24
N SER A 184 -1.00 23.29 12.92
CA SER A 184 -1.61 23.41 14.24
C SER A 184 -3.12 23.18 14.13
N ASP A 185 -3.73 22.59 15.16
CA ASP A 185 -5.19 22.65 15.31
C ASP A 185 -5.55 24.10 15.62
N ASN A 186 -5.78 24.91 14.58
CA ASN A 186 -6.33 26.25 14.76
C ASN A 186 -7.85 26.12 15.02
N THR A 187 -8.21 25.38 16.06
CA THR A 187 -9.55 25.39 16.63
C THR A 187 -9.62 26.57 17.59
N ALA A 188 -9.73 27.77 17.00
CA ALA A 188 -10.39 28.87 17.69
C ALA A 188 -11.86 28.49 17.84
N SER A 189 -12.30 28.45 19.10
CA SER A 189 -13.67 28.46 19.63
C SER A 189 -14.82 28.23 18.65
N ARG A 190 -15.56 27.15 18.88
CA ARG A 190 -17.02 27.10 18.67
C ARG A 190 -17.70 26.89 19.99
#